data_AF-A0A1Q6L3H1-F1
#
_entry.id   AF-A0A1Q6L3H1-F1
#
_cell.length_a   1.000
_cell.length_b   1.000
_cell.length_c   1.000
_cell.angle_alpha   90.00
_cell.angle_beta   90.00
_cell.angle_gamma   90.00
#
_symmetry.space_group_name_H-M   'P 1'
#
loop_
_entity.id
_entity.type
_entity.pdbx_description
1 polymer ?
#
loop_
_entity_poly.entity_id
_entity_poly.type
_entity_poly.pdbx_seq_one_letter_code
_entity_poly.pdbx_strand_id
1 'polypeptide(L)'
;MSRMKTFFKYAMWVILFFIFSEIMININLETVYRNIGRKDNLPQITIYQAQATKVNGRIKGTIKNQAENKIESKYIKVDFYSERDVLLGTKYIDVSAMRENETQDLELYFKLQNVDYYEMSFTNEKTESEITLLPQDLTISQIRWLSFLTFLLIY
;
A
#
# COMPACT_ATOMS: atom_id res chain seq x y z
N MET A 1 -13.79 -51.64 2.87
CA MET A 1 -14.54 -50.52 2.24
C MET A 1 -14.81 -49.33 3.16
N SER A 2 -15.12 -49.52 4.46
CA SER A 2 -15.43 -48.38 5.36
C SER A 2 -14.24 -47.42 5.55
N ARG A 3 -13.03 -47.97 5.78
CA ARG A 3 -11.80 -47.18 5.97
C ARG A 3 -11.47 -46.26 4.78
N MET A 4 -11.65 -46.74 3.54
CA MET A 4 -11.37 -45.94 2.33
C MET A 4 -12.35 -44.77 2.17
N LYS A 5 -13.62 -44.97 2.54
CA LYS A 5 -14.61 -43.88 2.61
C LYS A 5 -14.27 -42.87 3.71
N THR A 6 -13.72 -43.33 4.84
CA THR A 6 -13.23 -42.43 5.90
C THR A 6 -12.04 -41.59 5.43
N PHE A 7 -11.07 -42.18 4.72
CA PHE A 7 -9.94 -41.45 4.14
C PHE A 7 -10.41 -40.41 3.11
N PHE A 8 -11.35 -40.78 2.23
CA PHE A 8 -11.95 -39.83 1.29
C PHE A 8 -12.65 -38.66 2.00
N LYS A 9 -13.35 -38.93 3.10
CA LYS A 9 -13.98 -37.89 3.92
C LYS A 9 -12.96 -36.93 4.51
N TYR A 10 -11.83 -37.44 5.03
CA TYR A 10 -10.75 -36.58 5.53
C TYR A 10 -10.09 -35.76 4.43
N ALA A 11 -9.84 -36.35 3.26
CA ALA A 11 -9.31 -35.63 2.10
C ALA A 11 -10.27 -34.49 1.68
N MET A 12 -11.58 -34.76 1.67
CA MET A 12 -12.60 -33.75 1.39
C MET A 12 -12.60 -32.64 2.42
N TRP A 13 -12.46 -32.94 3.72
CA TRP A 13 -12.34 -31.93 4.78
C TRP A 13 -11.10 -31.05 4.63
N VAL A 14 -9.96 -31.60 4.23
CA VAL A 14 -8.74 -30.81 3.97
C VAL A 14 -8.94 -29.86 2.80
N ILE A 15 -9.54 -30.32 1.70
CA ILE A 15 -9.85 -29.48 0.54
C ILE A 15 -10.83 -28.36 0.93
N LEU A 16 -11.86 -28.69 1.70
CA LEU A 16 -12.87 -27.72 2.15
C LEU A 16 -12.26 -26.69 3.10
N PHE A 17 -11.38 -27.11 4.01
CA PHE A 17 -10.64 -26.21 4.89
C PHE A 17 -9.69 -25.30 4.12
N PHE A 18 -9.03 -25.82 3.08
CA PHE A 18 -8.16 -25.01 2.21
C PHE A 18 -8.95 -23.91 1.50
N ILE A 19 -10.07 -24.25 0.85
CA ILE A 19 -10.94 -23.27 0.18
C ILE A 19 -11.48 -22.25 1.19
N PHE A 20 -11.94 -22.71 2.36
CA PHE A 20 -12.42 -21.83 3.43
C PHE A 20 -11.33 -20.87 3.91
N SER A 21 -10.10 -21.36 4.10
CA SER A 21 -8.96 -20.54 4.53
C SER A 21 -8.61 -19.47 3.50
N GLU A 22 -8.59 -19.81 2.21
CA GLU A 22 -8.35 -18.82 1.15
C GLU A 22 -9.41 -17.72 1.13
N ILE A 23 -10.69 -18.09 1.31
CA ILE A 23 -11.79 -17.10 1.38
C ILE A 23 -11.61 -16.19 2.59
N MET A 24 -11.33 -16.74 3.77
CA MET A 24 -11.09 -15.98 5.00
C MET A 24 -9.93 -15.00 4.88
N ILE A 25 -8.80 -15.44 4.31
CA ILE A 25 -7.60 -14.60 4.12
C ILE A 25 -7.91 -13.43 3.18
N ASN A 26 -8.59 -13.69 2.06
CA ASN A 26 -8.94 -12.64 1.09
C ASN A 26 -9.89 -11.60 1.71
N ILE A 27 -10.93 -12.03 2.43
CA ILE A 27 -11.86 -11.12 3.10
C ILE A 27 -11.13 -10.27 4.14
N ASN A 28 -10.22 -10.87 4.92
CA ASN A 28 -9.52 -10.14 5.98
C ASN A 28 -8.54 -9.11 5.40
N LEU A 29 -7.82 -9.42 4.32
CA LEU A 29 -6.91 -8.48 3.69
C LEU A 29 -7.63 -7.24 3.15
N GLU A 30 -8.82 -7.40 2.56
CA GLU A 30 -9.56 -6.30 1.94
C GLU A 30 -10.34 -5.44 2.95
N THR A 31 -10.92 -6.07 3.99
CA THR A 31 -11.71 -5.38 5.03
C THR A 31 -10.87 -4.55 6.01
N VAL A 32 -9.57 -4.81 6.12
CA VAL A 32 -8.70 -4.09 7.07
C VAL A 32 -8.25 -2.73 6.50
N TYR A 33 -8.24 -2.55 5.18
CA TYR A 33 -7.91 -1.26 4.57
C TYR A 33 -9.07 -0.27 4.73
N ARG A 34 -8.87 0.72 5.60
CA ARG A 34 -9.77 1.86 5.76
C ARG A 34 -9.26 3.05 4.95
N ASN A 35 -10.16 3.85 4.40
CA ASN A 35 -9.79 5.11 3.76
C ASN A 35 -9.21 6.06 4.81
N ILE A 36 -8.13 6.76 4.46
CA ILE A 36 -7.49 7.78 5.31
C ILE A 36 -7.76 9.17 4.75
N GLY A 37 -7.86 10.15 5.63
CA GLY A 37 -8.14 11.54 5.26
C GLY A 37 -6.94 12.26 4.64
N ARG A 38 -7.21 13.27 3.81
CA ARG A 38 -6.23 14.24 3.32
C ARG A 38 -6.56 15.60 3.96
N LYS A 39 -5.59 16.25 4.61
CA LYS A 39 -5.78 17.57 5.23
C LYS A 39 -5.21 18.75 4.41
N ASP A 40 -4.39 18.48 3.39
CA ASP A 40 -3.88 19.52 2.48
C ASP A 40 -4.81 19.79 1.29
N ASN A 41 -4.59 20.92 0.62
CA ASN A 41 -5.27 21.29 -0.62
C ASN A 41 -4.24 21.74 -1.67
N LEU A 42 -3.58 20.77 -2.31
CA LEU A 42 -2.63 21.02 -3.40
C LEU A 42 -3.28 20.68 -4.76
N PRO A 43 -3.52 21.66 -5.65
CA PRO A 43 -4.17 21.44 -6.95
C PRO A 43 -3.31 20.63 -7.93
N GLN A 44 -1.99 20.61 -7.74
CA GLN A 44 -1.05 19.82 -8.54
C GLN A 44 -1.16 18.32 -8.29
N ILE A 45 -1.77 17.89 -7.18
CA ILE A 45 -1.78 16.49 -6.74
C ILE A 45 -3.22 15.98 -6.65
N THR A 46 -3.55 15.00 -7.47
CA THR A 46 -4.83 14.29 -7.43
C THR A 46 -4.63 12.91 -6.83
N ILE A 47 -5.25 12.65 -5.69
CA ILE A 47 -5.23 11.34 -5.03
C ILE A 47 -6.54 10.62 -5.33
N TYR A 48 -6.46 9.43 -5.92
CA TYR A 48 -7.64 8.60 -6.21
C TYR A 48 -7.79 7.42 -5.25
N GLN A 49 -6.72 7.05 -4.53
CA GLN A 49 -6.78 6.02 -3.51
C GLN A 49 -5.85 6.37 -2.35
N ALA A 50 -6.39 6.44 -1.13
CA ALA A 50 -5.59 6.58 0.09
C ALA A 50 -6.18 5.70 1.17
N GLN A 51 -5.47 4.64 1.53
CA GLN A 51 -5.96 3.61 2.45
C GLN A 51 -4.87 3.16 3.40
N ALA A 52 -5.22 2.90 4.66
CA ALA A 52 -4.33 2.31 5.64
C ALA A 52 -5.03 1.18 6.40
N THR A 53 -4.24 0.22 6.86
CA THR A 53 -4.59 -0.75 7.89
C THR A 53 -4.10 -0.25 9.24
N LYS A 54 -4.17 -1.10 10.27
CA LYS A 54 -3.56 -0.82 11.57
C LYS A 54 -2.04 -0.64 11.51
N VAL A 55 -1.35 -1.18 10.50
CA VAL A 55 0.13 -1.26 10.47
C VAL A 55 0.78 -0.87 9.13
N ASN A 56 0.01 -0.83 8.04
CA ASN A 56 0.48 -0.56 6.68
C ASN A 56 -0.45 0.42 5.98
N GLY A 57 -0.04 1.01 4.86
CA GLY A 57 -0.95 1.76 4.00
C GLY A 57 -0.39 2.01 2.61
N ARG A 58 -1.28 2.49 1.75
CA ARG A 58 -1.02 2.80 0.35
C ARG A 58 -1.70 4.11 -0.05
N ILE A 59 -0.99 4.94 -0.79
CA ILE A 59 -1.51 6.14 -1.44
C ILE A 59 -1.19 6.05 -2.92
N LYS A 60 -2.20 6.25 -3.76
CA LYS A 60 -2.07 6.32 -5.21
C LYS A 60 -2.72 7.59 -5.75
N GLY A 61 -2.00 8.24 -6.66
CA GLY A 61 -2.40 9.51 -7.22
C GLY A 61 -1.63 9.86 -8.48
N THR A 62 -1.82 11.09 -8.93
CA THR A 62 -1.10 11.71 -10.04
C THR A 62 -0.61 13.08 -9.61
N ILE A 63 0.61 13.41 -10.01
CA ILE A 63 1.24 14.71 -9.81
C ILE A 63 1.33 15.38 -11.18
N LYS A 64 0.86 16.61 -11.29
CA LYS A 64 0.81 17.37 -12.54
C LYS A 64 1.63 18.65 -12.40
N ASN A 65 2.63 18.81 -13.25
CA ASN A 65 3.43 20.03 -13.33
C ASN A 65 2.94 20.90 -14.50
N GLN A 66 1.80 21.57 -14.36
CA GLN A 66 1.20 22.39 -15.42
C GLN A 66 1.68 23.86 -15.34
N ALA A 67 1.65 24.58 -16.46
CA ALA A 67 2.05 25.99 -16.52
C ALA A 67 1.32 26.89 -15.49
N GLU A 68 0.05 26.60 -15.19
CA GLU A 68 -0.76 27.36 -14.22
C GLU A 68 -0.38 27.08 -12.76
N ASN A 69 0.21 25.91 -12.47
CA ASN A 69 0.55 25.46 -11.12
C ASN A 69 1.92 24.77 -11.13
N LYS A 70 2.95 25.50 -11.54
CA LYS A 70 4.30 24.98 -11.70
C LYS A 70 4.87 24.47 -10.37
N ILE A 71 5.50 23.30 -10.42
CA ILE A 71 6.22 22.72 -9.29
C ILE A 71 7.66 23.21 -9.35
N GLU A 72 8.03 24.07 -8.40
CA GLU A 72 9.40 24.64 -8.30
C GLU A 72 10.22 23.99 -7.19
N SER A 73 9.57 23.23 -6.31
CA SER A 73 10.23 22.55 -5.19
C SER A 73 10.82 21.21 -5.61
N LYS A 74 11.91 20.81 -4.96
CA LYS A 74 12.59 19.53 -5.25
C LYS A 74 11.81 18.31 -4.78
N TYR A 75 11.08 18.43 -3.67
CA TYR A 75 10.41 17.32 -3.02
C TYR A 75 8.96 17.64 -2.67
N ILE A 76 8.12 16.61 -2.71
CA ILE A 76 6.83 16.59 -2.02
C ILE A 76 7.05 15.85 -0.70
N LYS A 77 6.85 16.55 0.41
CA LYS A 77 6.81 16.00 1.76
C LYS A 77 5.42 15.45 2.05
N VAL A 78 5.35 14.22 2.54
CA VAL A 78 4.11 13.56 2.97
C VAL A 78 4.26 13.23 4.45
N ASP A 79 3.49 13.92 5.29
CA ASP A 79 3.45 13.70 6.73
C ASP A 79 2.23 12.83 7.09
N PHE A 80 2.46 11.79 7.87
CA PHE A 80 1.43 10.85 8.31
C PHE A 80 1.09 11.08 9.77
N TYR A 81 -0.20 11.08 10.10
CA TYR A 81 -0.67 11.38 11.44
C TYR A 81 -1.65 10.32 11.95
N SER A 82 -1.66 10.17 13.27
CA SER A 82 -2.70 9.41 13.97
C SER A 82 -3.98 10.23 14.16
N GLU A 83 -5.05 9.58 14.60
CA GLU A 83 -6.32 10.22 14.97
C GLU A 83 -6.14 11.31 16.06
N ARG A 84 -5.07 11.24 16.87
CA ARG A 84 -4.75 12.19 17.94
C ARG A 84 -3.80 13.31 17.48
N ASP A 85 -3.70 13.54 16.18
CA ASP A 85 -2.81 14.52 15.54
C ASP A 85 -1.31 14.35 15.88
N VAL A 86 -0.89 13.14 16.25
CA VAL A 86 0.54 12.81 16.46
C VAL A 86 1.20 12.43 15.14
N LEU A 87 2.34 13.06 14.82
CA LEU A 87 3.18 12.73 13.66
C LEU A 87 3.75 11.31 13.81
N LEU A 88 3.40 10.43 12.89
CA LEU A 88 3.83 9.03 12.86
C LEU A 88 5.04 8.81 11.96
N GLY A 89 5.24 9.67 10.97
CA GLY A 89 6.39 9.64 10.08
C GLY A 89 6.24 10.56 8.88
N THR A 90 7.36 10.78 8.21
CA THR A 90 7.46 11.66 7.04
C THR A 90 8.10 10.89 5.88
N LYS A 91 7.59 11.13 4.68
CA LYS A 91 8.18 10.63 3.42
C LYS A 91 8.43 11.77 2.45
N TYR A 92 9.47 11.64 1.63
CA TYR A 92 9.75 12.59 0.55
C TYR A 92 9.65 11.89 -0.81
N ILE A 93 8.97 12.53 -1.76
CA ILE A 93 8.89 12.10 -3.16
C ILE A 93 9.70 13.11 -3.96
N ASP A 94 10.68 12.62 -4.73
CA ASP A 94 11.49 13.46 -5.61
C ASP A 94 10.68 13.83 -6.85
N VAL A 95 10.52 15.14 -7.06
CA VAL A 95 9.87 15.74 -8.23
C VAL A 95 10.78 16.74 -8.94
N SER A 96 12.06 16.79 -8.56
CA SER A 96 13.04 17.75 -9.08
C SER A 96 13.30 17.60 -10.58
N ALA A 97 13.10 16.39 -11.12
CA ALA A 97 13.28 16.06 -12.52
C ALA A 97 12.00 16.19 -13.37
N MET A 98 10.84 16.54 -12.79
CA MET A 98 9.60 16.70 -13.55
C MET A 98 9.69 17.89 -14.51
N ARG A 99 9.48 17.63 -15.79
CA ARG A 99 9.42 18.66 -16.84
C ARG A 99 8.12 19.44 -16.79
N GLU A 100 8.11 20.60 -17.43
CA GLU A 100 6.89 21.38 -17.62
C GLU A 100 5.87 20.59 -18.46
N ASN A 101 4.61 20.66 -18.06
CA ASN A 101 3.48 19.89 -18.59
C ASN A 101 3.61 18.36 -18.47
N GLU A 102 4.48 17.88 -17.59
CA GLU A 102 4.59 16.45 -17.28
C GLU A 102 3.56 16.02 -16.23
N THR A 103 3.05 14.79 -16.39
CA THR A 103 2.23 14.11 -15.39
C THR A 103 2.95 12.85 -14.95
N GLN A 104 3.11 12.67 -13.65
CA GLN A 104 3.78 11.52 -13.07
C GLN A 104 2.83 10.78 -12.13
N ASP A 105 2.82 9.45 -12.22
CA ASP A 105 2.07 8.61 -11.29
C ASP A 105 2.75 8.58 -9.93
N LEU A 106 1.94 8.74 -8.88
CA LEU A 106 2.35 8.61 -7.50
C LEU A 106 1.85 7.28 -6.95
N GLU A 107 2.77 6.38 -6.59
CA GLU A 107 2.47 5.21 -5.78
C GLU A 107 3.36 5.17 -4.54
N LEU A 108 2.74 5.15 -3.37
CA LEU A 108 3.42 5.15 -2.08
C LEU A 108 2.87 4.02 -1.21
N TYR A 109 3.75 3.10 -0.79
CA TYR A 109 3.46 2.03 0.16
C TYR A 109 4.28 2.25 1.42
N PHE A 110 3.63 2.25 2.59
CA PHE A 110 4.27 2.57 3.86
C PHE A 110 3.88 1.59 4.97
N LYS A 111 4.76 1.45 5.97
CA LYS A 111 4.52 0.68 7.19
C LYS A 111 4.49 1.60 8.40
N LEU A 112 3.32 2.08 8.74
CA LEU A 112 3.08 2.97 9.89
C LEU A 112 1.84 2.51 10.65
N GLN A 113 1.91 2.57 11.98
CA GLN A 113 0.82 2.11 12.82
C GLN A 113 -0.23 3.19 13.05
N ASN A 114 -1.50 2.82 12.95
CA ASN A 114 -2.65 3.67 13.28
C ASN A 114 -2.67 5.03 12.53
N VAL A 115 -2.30 5.02 11.24
CA VAL A 115 -2.45 6.21 10.39
C VAL A 115 -3.93 6.49 10.15
N ASP A 116 -4.32 7.75 10.31
CA ASP A 116 -5.69 8.22 10.15
C ASP A 116 -5.84 9.25 9.03
N TYR A 117 -4.87 10.16 8.92
CA TYR A 117 -4.80 11.13 7.85
C TYR A 117 -3.36 11.45 7.48
N TYR A 118 -3.20 12.11 6.34
CA TYR A 118 -1.91 12.60 5.85
C TYR A 118 -2.03 14.03 5.34
N GLU A 119 -0.89 14.70 5.26
CA GLU A 119 -0.75 16.05 4.73
C GLU A 119 0.43 16.07 3.75
N MET A 120 0.22 16.68 2.58
CA MET A 120 1.29 16.89 1.59
C MET A 120 1.70 18.36 1.53
N SER A 121 3.01 18.60 1.40
CA SER A 121 3.57 19.95 1.20
C SER A 121 4.78 19.91 0.28
N PHE A 122 5.11 21.06 -0.33
CA PHE A 122 6.28 21.21 -1.18
C PHE A 122 7.48 21.71 -0.36
N THR A 123 8.65 21.12 -0.56
CA THR A 123 9.88 21.52 0.14
C THR A 123 11.13 21.28 -0.70
N ASN A 124 12.16 22.07 -0.41
CA ASN A 124 13.50 21.91 -1.00
C ASN A 124 14.45 21.13 -0.08
N GLU A 125 14.04 20.88 1.16
CA GLU A 125 14.84 20.26 2.20
C GLU A 125 14.32 18.88 2.55
N LYS A 126 15.24 17.93 2.67
CA LYS A 126 14.98 16.56 3.12
C LYS A 126 15.54 16.41 4.53
N THR A 127 14.70 16.01 5.47
CA THR A 127 15.14 15.66 6.84
C THR A 127 15.60 14.20 6.87
N GLU A 128 16.60 13.88 7.70
CA GLU A 128 17.18 12.52 7.80
C GLU A 128 16.20 11.46 8.32
N SER A 129 15.16 11.87 9.06
CA SER A 129 14.14 10.97 9.62
C SER A 129 13.07 10.61 8.58
N GLU A 130 13.45 9.85 7.55
CA GLU A 130 12.52 9.35 6.53
C GLU A 130 12.06 7.92 6.84
N ILE A 131 10.76 7.65 6.65
CA ILE A 131 10.22 6.30 6.82
C ILE A 131 10.71 5.35 5.71
N THR A 132 11.00 4.10 6.08
CA THR A 132 11.38 3.05 5.13
C THR A 132 10.17 2.66 4.26
N LEU A 133 10.38 2.61 2.94
CA LEU A 133 9.40 2.08 2.01
C LEU A 133 9.35 0.56 2.10
N LEU A 134 8.15 0.01 2.04
CA LEU A 134 8.01 -1.41 1.71
C LEU A 134 8.21 -1.58 0.20
N PRO A 135 8.90 -2.63 -0.26
CA PRO A 135 8.81 -3.02 -1.66
C PRO A 135 7.33 -3.27 -1.98
N GLN A 136 6.92 -2.96 -3.22
CA GLN A 136 5.56 -3.19 -3.68
C GLN A 136 5.12 -4.61 -3.30
N ASP A 137 3.97 -4.74 -2.61
CA ASP A 137 3.46 -6.05 -2.20
C ASP A 137 3.31 -6.93 -3.45
N LEU A 138 3.91 -8.12 -3.43
CA LEU A 138 3.70 -9.12 -4.48
C LEU A 138 2.21 -9.39 -4.60
N THR A 139 1.69 -9.33 -5.82
CA THR A 139 0.30 -9.68 -6.08
C THR A 139 0.01 -11.11 -5.61
N ILE A 140 -1.23 -11.38 -5.20
CA ILE A 140 -1.66 -12.72 -4.74
C ILE A 140 -1.30 -13.81 -5.77
N SER A 141 -1.38 -13.49 -7.06
CA SER A 141 -0.95 -14.37 -8.16
C SER A 141 0.55 -14.69 -8.11
N GLN A 142 1.40 -13.70 -7.86
CA GLN A 142 2.84 -13.91 -7.73
C GLN A 142 3.18 -14.73 -6.48
N ILE A 143 2.47 -14.51 -5.36
CA ILE A 143 2.64 -15.30 -4.13
C ILE A 143 2.26 -16.77 -4.37
N ARG A 144 1.17 -17.02 -5.09
CA ARG A 144 0.75 -18.39 -5.48
C ARG A 144 1.78 -19.09 -6.35
N TRP A 145 2.34 -18.39 -7.35
CA TRP A 145 3.40 -18.93 -8.20
C TRP A 145 4.69 -19.21 -7.42
N LEU A 146 5.10 -18.31 -6.53
CA LEU A 146 6.25 -18.52 -5.64
C LEU A 146 6.04 -19.72 -4.74
N SER A 147 4.86 -19.84 -4.13
CA SER A 147 4.51 -20.96 -3.24
C SER A 147 4.52 -22.29 -4.01
N PHE A 148 3.98 -22.30 -5.23
CA PHE A 148 4.02 -23.45 -6.13
C PHE A 148 5.45 -23.84 -6.51
N LEU A 149 6.30 -22.87 -6.88
CA LEU A 149 7.71 -23.10 -7.21
C LEU A 149 8.48 -23.65 -6.02
N THR A 150 8.28 -23.11 -4.81
CA THR A 150 8.92 -23.62 -3.60
C THR A 150 8.48 -25.05 -3.26
N PHE A 151 7.21 -25.38 -3.49
CA PHE A 151 6.72 -26.75 -3.30
C PHE A 151 7.41 -27.73 -4.25
N LEU A 152 7.64 -27.33 -5.52
CA LEU A 152 8.30 -28.13 -6.56
C LEU A 152 9.82 -28.27 -6.35
N LEU A 153 10.44 -27.40 -5.55
CA LEU A 153 11.87 -27.48 -5.20
C LEU A 153 12.12 -28.31 -3.94
N ILE A 154 11.12 -28.44 -3.06
CA ILE A 154 11.21 -29.17 -1.79
C ILE A 154 10.75 -30.64 -1.96
N TYR A 155 9.95 -30.94 -2.99
CA TYR A 155 9.48 -32.28 -3.37
C TYR A 155 9.90 -32.64 -4.79
#